data_AF-A0A7W1CM59-F1
#
_entry.id   AF-A0A7W1CM59-F1
#
_cell.length_a   1.000
_cell.length_b   1.000
_cell.length_c   1.000
_cell.angle_alpha   90.00
_cell.angle_beta   90.00
_cell.angle_gamma   90.00
#
_symmetry.space_group_name_H-M   'P 1'
#
loop_
_entity.id
_entity.type
_entity.pdbx_description
1 polymer ?
#
loop_
_entity_poly.entity_id
_entity_poly.type
_entity_poly.pdbx_seq_one_letter_code
_entity_poly.pdbx_strand_id
1 'polypeptide(L)' 'MTLIGISAEAAAILGTATLRDTIDASLREIVDAKRRLELIAILSEPERFDFDTAERAWEPRSKVDHY' A
#
# COMPACT_ATOMS: atom_id res chain seq x y z
N MET A 1 -2.68 -10.06 29.83
CA MET A 1 -3.00 -10.23 28.41
C MET A 1 -1.88 -11.03 27.78
N THR A 2 -2.09 -12.31 27.47
CA THR A 2 -1.05 -13.19 26.91
C THR A 2 -1.01 -13.05 25.39
N LEU A 3 0.19 -13.14 24.78
CA LEU A 3 0.43 -13.02 23.32
C LEU A 3 -0.46 -13.92 22.45
N ILE A 4 -0.93 -15.04 23.01
CA ILE A 4 -1.88 -15.97 22.38
C ILE A 4 -3.22 -15.28 22.11
N GLY A 5 -3.70 -14.43 23.03
CA GLY A 5 -4.97 -13.71 22.88
C GLY A 5 -4.93 -12.67 21.75
N ILE A 6 -3.86 -11.88 21.69
CA ILE A 6 -3.68 -10.84 20.65
C ILE A 6 -3.58 -11.48 19.26
N SER A 7 -2.88 -12.61 19.15
CA SER A 7 -2.71 -13.29 17.86
C SER A 7 -4.03 -13.89 17.34
N ALA A 8 -4.87 -14.44 18.22
CA ALA A 8 -6.17 -14.98 17.84
C ALA A 8 -7.15 -13.88 17.39
N GLU A 9 -7.13 -12.73 18.08
CA GLU A 9 -7.94 -11.57 17.72
C GLU A 9 -7.50 -10.98 16.37
N ALA A 10 -6.20 -10.84 16.16
CA ALA A 10 -5.65 -10.42 14.87
C ALA A 10 -6.00 -11.41 13.75
N ALA A 11 -5.97 -12.73 14.02
CA ALA A 11 -6.34 -13.74 13.05
C ALA A 11 -7.80 -13.63 12.61
N ALA A 12 -8.71 -13.33 13.55
CA ALA A 12 -10.12 -13.10 13.28
C ALA A 12 -10.36 -11.82 12.45
N ILE A 13 -9.66 -10.73 12.77
CA ILE A 13 -9.76 -9.46 12.03
C ILE A 13 -9.23 -9.60 10.60
N LEU A 14 -8.07 -10.25 10.45
CA LEU A 14 -7.37 -10.37 9.17
C LEU A 14 -7.84 -11.57 8.34
N GLY A 15 -8.71 -12.42 8.87
CA GLY A 15 -9.22 -13.62 8.19
C GLY A 15 -8.14 -14.66 7.87
N THR A 16 -7.19 -14.86 8.79
CA THR A 16 -6.04 -15.77 8.57
C THR A 16 -6.16 -17.06 9.39
N ALA A 17 -5.63 -18.16 8.86
CA ALA A 17 -5.80 -19.49 9.44
C ALA A 17 -4.63 -19.94 10.31
N THR A 18 -3.44 -19.35 10.13
CA THR A 18 -2.23 -19.71 10.89
C THR A 18 -1.58 -18.48 11.51
N LEU A 19 -0.90 -18.67 12.64
CA LEU A 19 -0.13 -17.60 13.30
C LEU A 19 0.87 -16.93 12.34
N ARG A 20 1.51 -17.72 11.46
CA ARG A 20 2.45 -17.20 10.48
C ARG A 20 1.74 -16.26 9.50
N ASP A 21 0.59 -16.67 8.98
CA ASP A 21 -0.19 -15.85 8.04
C ASP A 21 -0.71 -14.58 8.72
N THR A 22 -1.14 -14.68 9.97
CA THR A 22 -1.56 -13.52 10.77
C THR A 22 -0.43 -12.51 10.93
N ILE A 23 0.78 -12.97 11.23
CA ILE A 23 1.95 -12.09 11.37
C ILE A 23 2.32 -11.46 10.03
N ASP A 24 2.37 -12.23 8.95
CA ASP A 24 2.69 -11.72 7.61
C ASP A 24 1.66 -10.67 7.14
N ALA A 25 0.37 -10.97 7.28
CA ALA A 25 -0.71 -10.05 6.95
C ALA A 25 -0.64 -8.76 7.79
N SER A 26 -0.40 -8.88 9.10
CA SER A 26 -0.27 -7.72 9.99
C SER A 26 0.89 -6.82 9.57
N LEU A 27 2.05 -7.41 9.23
CA LEU A 27 3.21 -6.64 8.79
C LEU A 27 2.97 -5.98 7.43
N ARG A 28 2.30 -6.67 6.51
CA ARG A 28 1.94 -6.12 5.19
C ARG A 28 1.04 -4.89 5.33
N GLU A 29 0.00 -4.95 6.17
CA GLU A 29 -0.89 -3.82 6.43
C GLU A 29 -0.13 -2.60 6.98
N ILE A 30 0.80 -2.81 7.91
CA ILE A 30 1.62 -1.72 8.47
C ILE A 30 2.51 -1.09 7.39
N VAL A 31 3.15 -1.92 6.56
CA VAL A 31 4.02 -1.44 5.48
C VAL A 31 3.20 -0.65 4.45
N ASP A 32 2.02 -1.14 4.08
CA ASP A 32 1.17 -0.47 3.11
C ASP A 32 0.57 0.83 3.67
N ALA A 33 0.18 0.85 4.95
CA ALA A 33 -0.24 2.07 5.62
C ALA A 33 0.88 3.13 5.63
N LYS A 34 2.12 2.73 5.96
CA LYS A 34 3.27 3.63 5.92
C LYS A 34 3.54 4.17 4.51
N ARG A 35 3.54 3.30 3.49
CA ARG A 35 3.72 3.71 2.09
C ARG A 35 2.66 4.69 1.64
N ARG A 36 1.40 4.51 2.05
CA ARG A 36 0.32 5.46 1.75
C ARG A 36 0.55 6.82 2.40
N LEU A 37 1.02 6.86 3.65
CA LEU A 37 1.37 8.13 4.32
C LEU A 37 2.53 8.84 3.64
N GLU A 38 3.57 8.10 3.25
CA GLU A 38 4.72 8.64 2.52
C GLU A 38 4.29 9.18 1.14
N LEU A 39 3.42 8.47 0.44
CA LEU A 39 2.84 8.94 -0.82
C LEU A 39 2.03 10.22 -0.62
N ILE A 40 1.16 10.27 0.38
CA ILE A 40 0.37 11.47 0.71
C ILE A 40 1.31 12.65 0.99
N ALA A 41 2.40 12.44 1.74
CA ALA A 41 3.37 13.50 2.02
C ALA A 41 3.97 14.06 0.73
N ILE A 42 4.38 13.19 -0.20
CA ILE A 42 4.92 13.62 -1.51
C ILE A 42 3.88 14.41 -2.32
N LEU A 43 2.63 13.92 -2.37
CA LEU A 43 1.56 14.53 -3.16
C LEU A 43 0.98 15.80 -2.54
N SER A 44 1.13 15.99 -1.23
CA SER A 44 0.58 17.15 -0.50
C SER A 44 1.53 18.36 -0.51
N GLU A 45 2.78 18.18 -0.95
CA GLU A 45 3.72 19.27 -1.11
C GLU A 45 3.36 20.10 -2.35
N PRO A 46 2.99 21.39 -2.20
CA PRO A 46 2.68 22.26 -3.33
C PRO A 46 3.85 22.28 -4.31
N GLU A 47 3.54 22.22 -5.62
CA GLU A 47 4.51 22.28 -6.72
C GLU A 47 5.48 21.08 -6.84
N ARG A 48 5.44 20.11 -5.92
CA ARG A 48 6.33 18.94 -5.96
C ARG A 48 5.87 17.85 -6.91
N PHE A 49 4.57 17.80 -7.22
CA PHE A 49 3.99 16.81 -8.11
C PHE A 49 3.08 17.48 -9.16
N ASP A 50 3.45 17.33 -10.44
CA ASP A 50 2.65 17.75 -11.59
C ASP A 50 1.83 16.56 -12.08
N PHE A 51 0.55 16.54 -11.70
CA PHE A 51 -0.39 15.48 -12.06
C PHE A 51 -0.63 15.41 -13.57
N ASP A 52 -0.67 16.53 -14.27
CA ASP A 52 -0.94 16.58 -15.72
C ASP A 52 0.23 16.01 -16.52
N THR A 53 1.47 16.24 -16.08
CA THR A 53 2.64 15.62 -16.68
C THR A 53 2.73 14.13 -16.34
N ALA A 54 2.41 13.72 -15.11
CA ALA A 54 2.37 12.33 -14.72
C ALA A 54 1.33 11.52 -15.51
N GLU A 55 0.12 12.08 -15.71
CA GLU A 55 -0.96 11.46 -16.47
C GLU A 55 -0.57 11.27 -17.95
N ARG A 56 0.01 12.29 -18.57
CA ARG A 56 0.51 12.20 -19.97
C ARG A 56 1.63 11.17 -20.14
N ALA A 57 2.51 11.03 -19.15
CA ALA A 57 3.58 10.03 -19.18
C ALA A 57 3.08 8.60 -18.93
N TRP A 58 1.90 8.46 -18.31
CA TRP A 58 1.27 7.17 -18.01
C TRP A 58 0.53 6.57 -19.20
N GLU A 59 0.32 7.33 -20.28
CA GLU A 59 -0.30 6.79 -21.49
C GLU A 59 0.47 5.54 -21.97
N PRO A 60 -0.22 4.39 -22.14
CA PRO A 60 0.44 3.16 -22.50
C PRO A 60 1.20 3.34 -23.80
N ARG A 61 2.46 2.88 -23.83
CA ARG A 61 3.41 2.93 -24.95
C ARG A 61 2.92 2.26 -26.25
N SER A 62 1.66 1.83 -26.33
CA SER A 62 1.03 1.24 -27.51
C SER A 62 0.54 2.27 -28.54
N LYS A 63 0.59 3.58 -28.24
CA LYS A 63 0.20 4.63 -29.19
C LYS A 63 1.36 5.35 -29.90
N VAL A 64 2.61 4.96 -29.62
CA VAL A 64 3.80 5.68 -30.12
C VAL A 64 4.34 5.13 -31.46
N ASP A 65 3.93 3.92 -31.89
CA ASP A 65 4.49 3.25 -33.08
C ASP A 65 3.57 3.28 -34.32
N HIS A 66 2.92 4.42 -34.60
CA HIS A 66 2.25 4.62 -35.89
C HIS A 66 2.58 6.01 -36.46
N TYR A 67 3.79 6.16 -36.99
CA TYR A 67 4.10 7.10 -38.07
C TYR A 67 5.26 6.60 -38.92
#